data_AF-A0A955H4X7-F1
#
_entry.id   AF-A0A955H4X7-F1
#
_cell.length_a   1.000
_cell.length_b   1.000
_cell.length_c   1.000
_cell.angle_alpha   90.00
_cell.angle_beta   90.00
_cell.angle_gamma   90.00
#
_symmetry.space_group_name_H-M   'P 1'
#
loop_
_entity.id
_entity.type
_entity.pdbx_description
1 polymer ?
#
loop_
_entity_poly.entity_id
_entity_poly.type
_entity_poly.pdbx_seq_one_letter_code
_entity_poly.pdbx_strand_id
1 'polypeptide(L)'
;MKNVTGVVTVQNKKYTYTLTKKAKETINVECEAAKINQEFLSEDVADLLIDLPNLILAEKNYQKKQSDVIRFRISPEDKIRIEKKAIRNGFSSVSDYMRDLALS
;
A
#
# COMPACT_ATOMS: atom_id res chain seq x y z
N MET A 1 -10.54 10.01 -27.84
CA MET A 1 -9.57 9.16 -27.12
C MET A 1 -10.20 7.79 -26.96
N LYS A 2 -9.49 6.71 -27.30
CA LYS A 2 -10.02 5.34 -27.15
C LYS A 2 -9.59 4.83 -25.78
N ASN A 3 -10.58 4.48 -24.96
CA ASN A 3 -10.38 3.90 -23.63
C ASN A 3 -10.88 2.46 -23.68
N VAL A 4 -10.09 1.53 -23.17
CA VAL A 4 -10.47 0.12 -23.04
C VAL A 4 -10.53 -0.19 -21.55
N THR A 5 -11.67 -0.68 -21.10
CA THR A 5 -11.82 -1.16 -19.73
C THR A 5 -11.75 -2.68 -19.74
N GLY A 6 -10.90 -3.23 -18.88
CA GLY A 6 -10.76 -4.67 -18.66
C GLY A 6 -11.05 -5.04 -17.22
N VAL A 7 -11.18 -6.34 -16.98
CA VAL A 7 -11.40 -6.89 -15.64
C VAL A 7 -10.40 -8.01 -15.39
N VAL A 8 -9.69 -7.92 -14.27
CA VAL A 8 -8.84 -8.98 -13.75
C VAL A 8 -9.50 -9.60 -12.53
N THR A 9 -9.51 -10.93 -12.43
CA THR A 9 -10.09 -11.63 -11.29
C THR A 9 -8.98 -12.11 -10.36
N VAL A 10 -9.02 -11.67 -9.10
CA VAL A 10 -8.04 -12.02 -8.07
C VAL A 10 -8.80 -12.48 -6.82
N GLN A 11 -8.56 -13.71 -6.37
CA GLN A 11 -9.21 -14.31 -5.18
C GLN A 11 -10.75 -14.17 -5.22
N ASN A 12 -11.39 -14.58 -6.32
CA ASN A 12 -12.83 -14.47 -6.55
C ASN A 12 -13.42 -13.04 -6.49
N LYS A 13 -12.57 -12.01 -6.48
CA LYS A 13 -12.99 -10.60 -6.62
C LYS A 13 -12.56 -10.07 -7.97
N LYS A 14 -13.44 -9.30 -8.60
CA LYS A 14 -13.21 -8.65 -9.89
C LYS A 14 -12.63 -7.25 -9.65
N TYR A 15 -11.56 -6.92 -10.36
CA TYR A 15 -10.88 -5.63 -10.32
C TYR A 15 -10.85 -5.05 -11.72
N THR A 16 -11.28 -3.80 -11.85
CA THR A 16 -11.28 -3.08 -13.13
C THR A 16 -9.94 -2.41 -13.36
N TYR A 17 -9.50 -2.41 -14.61
CA TYR A 17 -8.40 -1.57 -15.07
C TYR A 17 -8.81 -0.84 -16.35
N THR A 18 -8.23 0.33 -16.57
CA THR A 18 -8.50 1.16 -17.74
C THR A 18 -7.21 1.42 -18.50
N LEU A 19 -7.25 1.23 -19.81
CA LEU A 19 -6.18 1.54 -20.74
C LEU A 19 -6.61 2.74 -21.59
N THR A 20 -5.87 3.84 -21.50
CA THR A 20 -6.14 5.04 -22.30
C THR A 20 -4.99 5.26 -23.27
N LYS A 21 -5.26 5.16 -24.58
CA LYS A 21 -4.24 5.40 -25.60
C LYS A 21 -3.86 6.88 -25.63
N LYS A 22 -2.56 7.18 -25.49
CA LYS A 22 -1.98 8.52 -25.61
C LYS A 22 -1.26 8.69 -26.96
N ALA A 23 -0.83 9.91 -27.25
CA ALA A 23 -0.01 10.20 -28.42
C ALA A 23 1.44 9.78 -28.14
N LYS A 24 2.12 9.18 -29.12
CA LYS A 24 3.51 8.62 -29.06
C LYS A 24 3.64 7.19 -28.49
N GLU A 25 2.80 6.26 -28.95
CA GLU A 25 2.94 4.81 -28.62
C GLU A 25 2.89 4.46 -27.13
N THR A 26 2.43 5.39 -26.28
CA THR A 26 2.20 5.14 -24.86
C THR A 26 0.73 4.86 -24.56
N ILE A 27 0.51 4.04 -23.53
CA ILE A 27 -0.80 3.71 -22.99
C ILE A 27 -0.76 4.07 -21.50
N ASN A 28 -1.67 4.93 -21.06
CA ASN A 28 -1.88 5.12 -19.64
C ASN A 28 -2.66 3.93 -19.09
N VAL A 29 -2.10 3.28 -18.07
CA VAL A 29 -2.71 2.16 -17.37
C VAL A 29 -3.15 2.63 -16.00
N GLU A 30 -4.44 2.48 -15.73
CA GLU A 30 -5.05 2.83 -14.45
C GLU A 30 -5.67 1.58 -13.81
N CYS A 31 -5.22 1.26 -12.59
CA CYS A 31 -5.78 0.21 -11.76
C CYS A 31 -5.71 0.65 -10.28
N GLU A 32 -6.86 1.06 -9.74
CA GLU A 32 -6.97 1.51 -8.35
C GLU A 32 -6.52 0.44 -7.34
N ALA A 33 -6.83 -0.82 -7.62
CA ALA A 33 -6.54 -1.95 -6.73
C ALA A 33 -5.04 -2.25 -6.58
N ALA A 34 -4.23 -1.85 -7.57
CA ALA A 34 -2.78 -1.95 -7.55
C ALA A 34 -2.09 -0.58 -7.31
N LYS A 35 -2.87 0.50 -7.11
CA LYS A 35 -2.38 1.90 -7.10
C LYS A 35 -1.52 2.26 -8.33
N ILE A 36 -1.93 1.77 -9.49
CA ILE A 36 -1.25 2.08 -10.76
C ILE A 36 -2.05 3.17 -11.46
N ASN A 37 -1.39 4.28 -11.80
CA ASN A 37 -1.88 5.32 -12.71
C ASN A 37 -0.66 5.95 -13.37
N GLN A 38 -0.15 5.28 -14.40
CA GLN A 38 1.10 5.66 -15.06
C GLN A 38 1.11 5.27 -16.54
N GLU A 39 1.95 5.97 -17.30
CA GLU A 39 2.13 5.74 -18.73
C GLU A 39 3.18 4.65 -18.96
N PHE A 40 2.84 3.70 -19.83
CA PHE A 40 3.69 2.61 -20.27
C PHE A 40 3.86 2.66 -21.78
N LEU A 41 4.94 2.08 -22.29
CA LEU A 41 5.08 1.80 -23.72
C LEU A 41 4.07 0.72 -24.12
N SER A 42 3.58 0.78 -25.36
CA SER A 42 2.57 -0.17 -25.85
C SER A 42 3.05 -1.63 -25.79
N GLU A 43 4.35 -1.87 -25.91
CA GLU A 43 4.99 -3.19 -25.81
C GLU A 43 4.95 -3.76 -24.38
N ASP A 44 5.17 -2.93 -23.37
CA ASP A 44 5.25 -3.34 -21.96
C ASP A 44 3.87 -3.60 -21.34
N VAL A 45 2.80 -3.10 -21.96
CA VAL A 45 1.44 -3.18 -21.40
C VAL A 45 0.96 -4.63 -21.30
N ALA A 46 1.37 -5.52 -22.22
CA ALA A 46 1.01 -6.93 -22.17
C ALA A 46 1.57 -7.61 -20.92
N ASP A 47 2.87 -7.42 -20.66
CA ASP A 47 3.56 -8.00 -19.50
C ASP A 47 2.99 -7.44 -18.19
N LEU A 48 2.73 -6.13 -18.15
CA LEU A 48 2.07 -5.51 -17.00
C LEU A 48 0.70 -6.13 -16.70
N LEU A 49 -0.11 -6.42 -17.72
CA LEU A 49 -1.43 -7.03 -17.52
C LEU A 49 -1.35 -8.47 -17.03
N ILE A 50 -0.32 -9.22 -17.44
CA ILE A 50 -0.02 -10.57 -16.94
C ILE A 50 0.33 -10.51 -15.45
N ASP A 51 1.11 -9.51 -15.04
CA ASP A 51 1.56 -9.34 -13.65
C ASP A 51 0.56 -8.59 -12.75
N LEU A 52 -0.45 -7.95 -13.33
CA LEU A 52 -1.46 -7.17 -12.61
C LEU A 52 -2.13 -7.93 -11.43
N PRO A 53 -2.51 -9.22 -11.55
CA PRO A 53 -3.00 -9.99 -10.40
C PRO A 53 -2.04 -10.00 -9.20
N ASN A 54 -0.75 -10.18 -9.47
CA ASN A 54 0.29 -10.25 -8.44
C ASN A 54 0.51 -8.88 -7.79
N LEU A 55 0.48 -7.80 -8.58
CA LEU A 55 0.59 -6.42 -8.09
C LEU A 55 -0.58 -6.06 -7.17
N ILE A 56 -1.82 -6.45 -7.52
CA ILE A 56 -3.00 -6.25 -6.68
C ILE A 56 -2.85 -6.99 -5.33
N LEU A 57 -2.33 -8.21 -5.33
CA LEU A 57 -2.10 -8.98 -4.11
C LEU A 57 -1.01 -8.33 -3.24
N ALA A 58 0.08 -7.86 -3.84
CA ALA A 58 1.16 -7.20 -3.13
C ALA A 58 0.68 -5.92 -2.43
N GLU A 59 -0.05 -5.06 -3.13
CA GLU A 59 -0.58 -3.81 -2.57
C GLU A 59 -1.57 -4.07 -1.42
N LYS A 60 -2.46 -5.06 -1.57
CA LYS A 60 -3.37 -5.45 -0.47
C LYS A 60 -2.62 -5.96 0.76
N ASN A 61 -1.59 -6.78 0.56
CA ASN A 61 -0.78 -7.28 1.66
C ASN A 61 -0.02 -6.15 2.36
N TYR A 62 0.44 -5.16 1.60
CA TYR A 62 1.07 -3.95 2.14
C TYR A 62 0.08 -3.12 2.97
N GLN A 63 -1.12 -2.85 2.45
CA GLN A 63 -2.16 -2.10 3.15
C GLN A 63 -2.63 -2.80 4.44
N LYS A 64 -2.80 -4.13 4.41
CA LYS A 64 -3.16 -4.91 5.60
C LYS A 64 -2.09 -4.80 6.68
N LYS A 65 -0.80 -4.86 6.33
CA LYS A 65 0.28 -4.64 7.31
C LYS A 65 0.31 -3.21 7.83
N GLN A 66 -0.09 -2.24 7.02
CA GLN A 66 -0.11 -0.83 7.41
C GLN A 66 -1.26 -0.50 8.37
N SER A 67 -2.44 -1.14 8.22
CA SER A 67 -3.56 -0.93 9.14
C SER A 67 -3.29 -1.39 10.58
N ASP A 68 -2.36 -2.33 10.76
CA ASP A 68 -2.02 -2.88 12.08
C ASP A 68 -0.98 -2.03 12.84
N VAL A 69 -0.48 -0.93 12.24
CA VAL A 69 0.60 -0.11 12.82
C VAL A 69 0.16 1.34 12.98
N ILE A 70 0.07 1.80 14.23
CA ILE A 70 -0.11 3.21 14.56
C ILE A 70 1.27 3.89 14.65
N ARG A 71 1.48 4.96 13.88
CA ARG A 71 2.73 5.73 13.87
C ARG A 71 2.51 7.12 14.43
N PHE A 72 3.30 7.49 15.41
CA PHE A 72 3.34 8.85 15.95
C PHE A 72 4.65 9.51 15.55
N ARG A 73 4.57 10.78 15.16
CA ARG A 73 5.75 11.63 15.02
C ARG A 73 6.00 12.31 16.36
N ILE A 74 7.16 12.07 16.94
CA ILE A 74 7.55 12.64 18.24
C ILE A 74 8.93 13.28 18.14
N SER A 75 9.21 14.21 19.03
CA SER A 75 10.55 14.78 19.18
C SER A 75 11.52 13.73 19.76
N PRO A 76 12.84 13.89 19.55
CA PRO A 76 13.84 13.05 20.21
C PRO A 76 13.75 13.08 21.74
N GLU A 77 13.42 14.24 22.30
CA GLU A 77 13.28 14.47 23.74
C GLU A 77 12.10 13.68 24.32
N ASP A 78 10.96 13.70 23.64
CA ASP A 78 9.78 12.94 24.04
C ASP A 78 10.02 11.44 23.92
N LYS A 79 10.78 11.00 22.91
CA LYS A 79 11.17 9.59 22.77
C LYS A 79 11.94 9.11 24.01
N ILE A 80 12.95 9.86 24.45
CA ILE A 80 13.75 9.53 25.64
C ILE A 80 12.87 9.50 26.90
N ARG A 81 11.91 10.44 27.02
CA ARG A 81 10.97 10.47 28.15
C ARG A 81 10.07 9.24 28.17
N ILE A 82 9.56 8.83 27.01
CA ILE A 82 8.72 7.64 26.86
C ILE A 82 9.51 6.37 27.20
N GLU A 83 10.74 6.24 26.71
CA GLU A 83 11.63 5.11 27.01
C GLU A 83 11.90 4.98 28.52
N LYS A 84 12.22 6.09 29.19
CA LYS A 84 12.43 6.10 30.65
C LYS A 84 11.17 5.69 31.42
N LYS A 85 9.99 6.12 30.96
CA LYS A 85 8.71 5.72 31.56
C LYS A 85 8.43 4.23 31.36
N ALA A 86 8.69 3.69 30.17
CA ALA A 86 8.50 2.28 29.89
C ALA A 86 9.35 1.40 30.82
N ILE A 87 10.64 1.72 30.96
CA ILE A 87 11.56 0.99 31.86
C ILE A 87 11.11 1.11 33.32
N ARG A 88 10.73 2.32 33.78
CA ARG A 88 10.28 2.54 35.15
C ARG A 88 9.04 1.72 35.51
N ASN A 89 8.14 1.51 34.55
CA ASN A 89 6.94 0.70 34.73
C ASN A 89 7.17 -0.80 34.46
N GLY A 90 8.42 -1.23 34.22
CA GLY A 90 8.78 -2.65 34.08
C GLY A 90 8.54 -3.26 32.70
N PHE A 91 8.29 -2.44 31.67
CA PHE A 91 8.07 -2.94 30.32
C PHE A 91 9.39 -3.24 29.59
N SER A 92 9.40 -4.35 28.85
CA SER A 92 10.53 -4.78 28.00
C SER A 92 10.70 -3.92 26.75
N SER A 93 9.64 -3.26 26.29
CA SER A 93 9.69 -2.41 25.11
C SER A 93 8.76 -1.20 25.23
N VAL A 94 9.10 -0.13 24.52
CA VAL A 94 8.23 1.05 24.38
C VAL A 94 6.89 0.67 23.77
N SER A 95 6.88 -0.26 22.82
CA SER A 95 5.63 -0.70 22.18
C SER A 95 4.70 -1.40 23.16
N ASP A 96 5.20 -2.23 24.07
CA ASP A 96 4.38 -2.90 25.08
C ASP A 96 3.81 -1.88 26.08
N TYR A 97 4.64 -0.94 26.52
CA TYR A 97 4.19 0.16 27.37
C TYR A 97 3.11 1.03 26.72
N MET A 98 3.27 1.36 25.43
CA MET A 98 2.28 2.15 24.69
C MET A 98 0.98 1.38 24.44
N ARG A 99 1.05 0.07 24.22
CA ARG A 99 -0.16 -0.77 24.08
C ARG A 99 -0.92 -0.85 25.39
N ASP A 100 -0.21 -1.09 26.51
CA ASP A 100 -0.82 -1.16 27.83
C ASP A 100 -1.53 0.16 28.18
N LEU A 101 -0.87 1.30 27.96
CA LEU A 101 -1.49 2.62 28.16
C LEU A 101 -2.68 2.92 27.26
N ALA A 102 -2.73 2.37 26.05
CA ALA A 102 -3.82 2.62 25.11
C ALA A 102 -5.04 1.72 25.37
N LEU A 103 -4.85 0.61 26.08
CA LEU A 103 -5.88 -0.41 26.37
C LEU A 103 -6.34 -0.42 27.83
N SER A 104 -5.65 0.32 28.71
CA SER A 104 -6.05 0.54 30.11
C SER A 104 -7.07 1.66 30.25
#